data_AF-A0A2S1SK74-F1
#
_entry.id   AF-A0A2S1SK74-F1
#
_cell.length_a   1.000
_cell.length_b   1.000
_cell.length_c   1.000
_cell.angle_alpha   90.00
_cell.angle_beta   90.00
_cell.angle_gamma   90.00
#
_symmetry.space_group_name_H-M   'P 1'
#
loop_
_entity.id
_entity.type
_entity.pdbx_description
1 polymer ?
#
loop_
_entity_poly.entity_id
_entity_poly.type
_entity_poly.pdbx_seq_one_letter_code
_entity_poly.pdbx_strand_id
1 'polypeptide(L)'
;MTFKQTDVQKFDSSGNFILAEEYVLSYLYSDGWTERLLSIGIFIDIYYASKIDLNYYLKSERCESVIESEIPQKIKDLIIKLRAQDIVLKQNYADTFMEDSKREHFVINQNGKSHNCSIGILTKKIVAENESEKLLFLLQKELEKWREEIYCICNIK
;
A
#
# COMPACT_ATOMS: atom_id res chain seq x y z
N MET A 1 -19.01 -7.11 -11.30
CA MET A 1 -17.72 -7.68 -11.78
C MET A 1 -16.89 -8.02 -10.56
N THR A 2 -16.23 -9.18 -10.54
CA THR A 2 -15.24 -9.53 -9.51
C THR A 2 -14.07 -8.56 -9.63
N PHE A 3 -13.67 -7.93 -8.52
CA PHE A 3 -12.51 -7.04 -8.48
C PHE A 3 -11.24 -7.81 -8.89
N LYS A 4 -10.39 -7.18 -9.71
CA LYS A 4 -9.07 -7.71 -10.06
C LYS A 4 -8.04 -6.61 -9.90
N GLN A 5 -6.97 -6.90 -9.16
CA GLN A 5 -5.87 -5.96 -8.98
C GLN A 5 -5.26 -5.50 -10.32
N THR A 6 -5.22 -6.38 -11.33
CA THR A 6 -4.69 -6.09 -12.66
C THR A 6 -5.50 -5.07 -13.45
N ASP A 7 -6.75 -4.82 -13.07
CA ASP A 7 -7.57 -3.78 -13.68
C ASP A 7 -7.20 -2.40 -13.11
N VAL A 8 -6.66 -2.36 -11.89
CA VAL A 8 -6.25 -1.14 -11.18
C VAL A 8 -4.79 -0.80 -11.40
N GLN A 9 -3.92 -1.80 -11.43
CA GLN A 9 -2.47 -1.62 -11.42
C GLN A 9 -1.81 -2.59 -12.40
N LYS A 10 -0.97 -2.06 -13.29
CA LYS A 10 -0.29 -2.84 -14.35
C LYS A 10 1.19 -2.52 -14.37
N PHE A 11 2.01 -3.41 -14.91
CA PHE A 11 3.43 -3.13 -15.10
C PHE A 11 3.69 -2.35 -16.38
N ASP A 12 4.61 -1.40 -16.32
CA ASP A 12 5.25 -0.83 -17.49
C ASP A 12 6.40 -1.72 -18.00
N SER A 13 7.01 -1.32 -19.12
CA SER A 13 8.15 -2.04 -19.71
C SER A 13 9.39 -2.06 -18.81
N SER A 14 9.45 -1.21 -17.79
CA SER A 14 10.54 -1.12 -16.82
C SER A 14 10.26 -1.90 -15.54
N GLY A 15 9.10 -2.56 -15.44
CA GLY A 15 8.69 -3.31 -14.25
C GLY A 15 8.15 -2.43 -13.11
N ASN A 16 7.93 -1.14 -13.34
CA ASN A 16 7.23 -0.29 -12.38
C ASN A 16 5.74 -0.46 -12.54
N PHE A 17 5.00 -0.22 -11.46
CA PHE A 17 3.56 -0.20 -11.56
C PHE A 17 3.04 1.14 -12.08
N ILE A 18 2.13 1.07 -13.03
CA ILE A 18 1.26 2.14 -13.48
C ILE A 18 -0.11 1.90 -12.86
N LEU A 19 -0.57 2.88 -12.11
CA LEU A 19 -1.90 2.93 -11.55
C LEU A 19 -2.88 3.51 -12.58
N ALA A 20 -4.07 2.93 -12.68
CA ALA A 20 -5.14 3.45 -13.53
C ALA A 20 -5.54 4.88 -13.07
N GLU A 21 -5.98 5.71 -14.02
CA GLU A 21 -6.18 7.16 -13.80
C GLU A 21 -7.24 7.46 -12.75
N GLU A 22 -8.23 6.59 -12.60
CA GLU A 22 -9.31 6.68 -11.62
C GLU A 22 -8.85 6.35 -10.18
N TYR A 23 -7.59 5.97 -9.98
CA TYR A 23 -7.00 5.69 -8.68
C TYR A 23 -5.91 6.68 -8.30
N VAL A 24 -5.87 7.01 -6.99
CA VAL A 24 -4.90 7.96 -6.42
C VAL A 24 -3.80 7.27 -5.63
N LEU A 25 -4.07 6.10 -5.08
CA LEU A 25 -3.13 5.33 -4.28
C LEU A 25 -3.38 3.83 -4.46
N SER A 26 -2.31 3.05 -4.61
CA SER A 26 -2.29 1.64 -4.23
C SER A 26 -1.25 1.40 -3.14
N TYR A 27 -1.63 0.69 -2.09
CA TYR A 27 -0.74 0.21 -1.03
C TYR A 27 -0.82 -1.31 -0.97
N LEU A 28 0.30 -1.97 -1.25
CA LEU A 28 0.43 -3.42 -1.13
C LEU A 28 1.31 -3.74 0.07
N TYR A 29 0.85 -4.63 0.93
CA TYR A 29 1.63 -5.15 2.04
C TYR A 29 1.62 -6.67 2.01
N SER A 30 2.78 -7.25 2.34
CA SER A 30 2.90 -8.66 2.71
C SER A 30 3.74 -8.75 3.98
N ASP A 31 3.34 -9.62 4.90
CA ASP A 31 4.10 -9.94 6.10
C ASP A 31 5.30 -10.86 5.83
N GLY A 32 5.46 -11.31 4.58
CA GLY A 32 6.51 -12.21 4.13
C GLY A 32 6.16 -13.68 4.41
N TRP A 33 7.19 -14.50 4.61
CA TRP A 33 7.02 -15.90 5.01
C TRP A 33 6.63 -16.01 6.49
N THR A 34 5.34 -15.89 6.76
CA THR A 34 4.72 -16.20 8.06
C THR A 34 3.80 -17.41 7.92
N GLU A 35 3.32 -17.95 9.04
CA GLU A 35 2.33 -19.05 9.03
C GLU A 35 1.02 -18.66 8.30
N ARG A 36 0.72 -17.36 8.19
CA ARG A 36 -0.51 -16.84 7.59
C ARG A 36 -0.32 -16.42 6.13
N LEU A 37 0.93 -16.22 5.68
CA LEU A 37 1.26 -15.66 4.36
C LEU A 37 0.31 -14.50 4.00
N LEU A 38 0.18 -13.55 4.93
CA LEU A 38 -0.83 -12.53 4.89
C LEU A 38 -0.40 -11.41 3.94
N SER A 39 -1.29 -11.09 3.02
CA SER A 39 -1.15 -9.96 2.12
C SER A 39 -2.44 -9.16 2.04
N ILE A 40 -2.27 -7.86 1.88
CA ILE A 40 -3.35 -6.90 1.73
C ILE A 40 -2.98 -5.91 0.62
N GLY A 41 -3.90 -5.69 -0.30
CA GLY A 41 -3.86 -4.63 -1.29
C GLY A 41 -4.97 -3.62 -1.02
N ILE A 42 -4.61 -2.38 -0.72
CA ILE A 42 -5.54 -1.27 -0.53
C ILE A 42 -5.46 -0.37 -1.75
N PHE A 43 -6.59 -0.19 -2.44
CA PHE A 43 -6.69 0.61 -3.66
C PHE A 43 -7.70 1.73 -3.44
N ILE A 44 -7.27 2.98 -3.58
CA ILE A 44 -8.07 4.17 -3.26
C ILE A 44 -8.31 4.94 -4.55
N ASP A 45 -9.59 5.21 -4.84
CA ASP A 45 -10.01 5.95 -6.03
C ASP A 45 -9.92 7.48 -5.86
N ILE A 46 -10.17 8.22 -6.94
CA ILE A 46 -10.21 9.69 -6.93
C ILE A 46 -11.31 10.29 -6.05
N TYR A 47 -12.31 9.50 -5.66
CA TYR A 47 -13.38 9.89 -4.73
C TYR A 47 -13.07 9.49 -3.28
N TYR A 48 -11.91 8.87 -3.03
CA TYR A 48 -11.46 8.36 -1.74
C TYR A 48 -12.31 7.21 -1.20
N ALA A 49 -13.03 6.50 -2.08
CA ALA A 49 -13.52 5.16 -1.76
C ALA A 49 -12.37 4.15 -1.91
N SER A 50 -12.45 3.04 -1.19
CA SER A 50 -11.41 2.01 -1.24
C SER A 50 -11.93 0.62 -1.52
N LYS A 51 -11.11 -0.14 -2.24
CA LYS A 51 -11.20 -1.59 -2.35
C LYS A 51 -10.01 -2.21 -1.66
N ILE A 52 -10.27 -3.17 -0.80
CA ILE A 52 -9.27 -3.86 0.01
C ILE A 52 -9.32 -5.32 -0.39
N ASP A 53 -8.23 -5.82 -0.95
CA ASP A 53 -8.05 -7.20 -1.34
C ASP A 53 -7.17 -7.91 -0.32
N LEU A 54 -7.70 -8.94 0.33
CA LEU A 54 -7.04 -9.70 1.37
C LEU A 54 -6.77 -11.12 0.89
N ASN A 55 -5.55 -11.60 1.13
CA ASN A 55 -5.18 -12.98 0.87
C ASN A 55 -4.32 -13.50 2.01
N TYR A 56 -4.75 -14.61 2.61
CA TYR A 56 -4.12 -15.20 3.78
C TYR A 56 -4.45 -16.69 3.89
N TYR A 57 -3.77 -17.37 4.81
CA TYR A 57 -4.01 -18.78 5.12
C TYR A 57 -4.59 -18.94 6.52
N LEU A 58 -5.62 -19.78 6.63
CA LEU A 58 -6.18 -20.25 7.89
C LEU A 58 -6.15 -21.78 7.89
N LYS A 59 -5.37 -22.39 8.81
CA LYS A 59 -5.25 -23.87 8.91
C LYS A 59 -4.90 -24.55 7.58
N SER A 60 -4.03 -23.93 6.78
CA SER A 60 -3.62 -24.37 5.42
C SER A 60 -4.66 -24.17 4.32
N GLU A 61 -5.81 -23.57 4.62
CA GLU A 61 -6.77 -23.15 3.60
C GLU A 61 -6.48 -21.71 3.19
N ARG A 62 -6.37 -21.47 1.88
CA ARG A 62 -6.22 -20.13 1.32
C ARG A 62 -7.57 -19.41 1.37
N CYS A 63 -7.57 -18.25 2.00
CA CYS A 63 -8.71 -17.35 2.09
C CYS A 63 -8.45 -16.11 1.25
N GLU A 64 -9.44 -15.74 0.44
CA GLU A 64 -9.43 -14.52 -0.37
C GLU A 64 -10.71 -13.73 -0.09
N SER A 65 -10.59 -12.44 0.14
CA SER A 65 -11.76 -11.58 0.32
C SER A 65 -11.50 -10.18 -0.22
N VAL A 66 -12.56 -9.58 -0.76
CA VAL A 66 -12.56 -8.19 -1.22
C VAL A 66 -13.58 -7.43 -0.39
N ILE A 67 -13.14 -6.31 0.19
CA ILE A 67 -13.94 -5.44 1.04
C ILE A 67 -13.97 -4.06 0.43
N GLU A 68 -15.13 -3.43 0.44
CA GLU A 68 -15.29 -2.03 0.09
C GLU A 68 -15.49 -1.22 1.38
N SER A 69 -14.71 -0.15 1.53
CA SER A 69 -14.77 0.70 2.72
C SER A 69 -14.46 2.14 2.35
N GLU A 70 -14.99 3.08 3.13
CA GLU A 70 -14.45 4.44 3.16
C GLU A 70 -13.08 4.41 3.84
N ILE A 71 -12.18 5.29 3.38
CA ILE A 71 -10.87 5.43 4.02
C ILE A 71 -10.96 6.32 5.27
N PRO A 72 -10.14 6.05 6.30
CA PRO A 72 -10.00 6.96 7.43
C PRO A 72 -9.65 8.39 6.99
N GLN A 73 -10.30 9.40 7.59
CA GLN A 73 -10.11 10.81 7.23
C GLN A 73 -8.63 11.25 7.26
N LYS A 74 -7.86 10.71 8.21
CA LYS A 74 -6.44 11.04 8.35
C LYS A 74 -5.59 10.53 7.18
N ILE A 75 -5.94 9.36 6.63
CA ILE A 75 -5.31 8.81 5.41
C ILE A 75 -5.68 9.70 4.22
N LYS A 76 -6.95 10.09 4.09
CA LYS A 76 -7.42 11.04 3.06
C LYS A 76 -6.63 12.35 3.06
N ASP A 77 -6.50 12.98 4.23
CA ASP A 77 -5.80 14.25 4.38
C ASP A 77 -4.31 14.14 3.99
N LEU A 78 -3.66 13.02 4.33
CA LEU A 78 -2.26 12.78 3.99
C LEU A 78 -2.07 12.56 2.49
N ILE A 79 -2.96 11.81 1.83
CA ILE A 79 -2.95 11.64 0.37
C ILE A 79 -3.12 12.99 -0.34
N ILE A 80 -4.07 13.82 0.11
CA ILE A 80 -4.29 15.16 -0.44
C ILE A 80 -3.02 16.00 -0.32
N LYS A 81 -2.42 16.07 0.87
CA LYS A 81 -1.20 16.85 1.11
C LYS A 81 -0.02 16.35 0.27
N LEU A 82 0.15 15.03 0.19
CA LEU A 82 1.26 14.42 -0.56
C LEU A 82 1.14 14.73 -2.07
N ARG A 83 -0.08 14.73 -2.62
CA ARG A 83 -0.35 15.02 -4.03
C ARG A 83 -0.40 16.51 -4.36
N ALA A 84 -0.48 17.40 -3.37
CA ALA A 84 -0.52 18.85 -3.55
C ALA A 84 0.86 19.48 -3.81
N GLN A 85 1.93 18.70 -3.72
CA GLN A 85 3.32 19.13 -3.91
C GLN A 85 4.05 18.19 -4.87
N ASP A 86 5.19 18.60 -5.41
CA ASP A 86 6.02 17.72 -6.22
C ASP A 86 6.50 16.52 -5.40
N ILE A 87 6.12 15.31 -5.84
CA ILE A 87 6.46 14.07 -5.12
C ILE A 87 7.91 13.69 -5.40
N VAL A 88 8.74 13.81 -4.35
CA VAL A 88 10.16 13.42 -4.36
C VAL A 88 10.36 12.30 -3.35
N LEU A 89 10.39 11.07 -3.84
CA LEU A 89 10.55 9.84 -3.04
C LEU A 89 11.68 8.99 -3.62
N LYS A 90 12.43 8.31 -2.74
CA LYS A 90 13.29 7.20 -3.15
C LYS A 90 12.43 6.04 -3.64
N GLN A 91 12.97 5.28 -4.59
CA GLN A 91 12.29 4.08 -5.11
C GLN A 91 12.21 2.98 -4.04
N ASN A 92 13.19 2.89 -3.15
CA ASN A 92 13.25 1.86 -2.11
C ASN A 92 13.85 2.41 -0.80
N TYR A 93 13.19 2.13 0.32
CA TYR A 93 13.68 2.38 1.67
C TYR A 93 13.89 1.04 2.38
N ALA A 94 15.14 0.60 2.47
CA ALA A 94 15.51 -0.63 3.15
C ALA A 94 16.98 -0.56 3.61
N ASP A 95 17.28 -1.13 4.78
CA ASP A 95 18.66 -1.30 5.25
C ASP A 95 19.25 -2.64 4.79
N THR A 96 18.38 -3.61 4.55
CA THR A 96 18.75 -4.95 4.09
C THR A 96 17.73 -5.46 3.09
N PHE A 97 18.19 -6.30 2.17
CA PHE A 97 17.34 -7.04 1.26
C PHE A 97 17.38 -8.51 1.66
N MET A 98 16.22 -9.06 1.96
CA MET A 98 16.04 -10.50 2.14
C MET A 98 14.84 -10.91 1.29
N GLU A 99 15.06 -11.88 0.42
CA GLU A 99 14.00 -12.50 -0.36
C GLU A 99 12.91 -13.03 0.60
N ASP A 100 11.64 -12.88 0.22
CA ASP A 100 10.47 -13.30 1.02
C ASP A 100 10.27 -12.63 2.39
N SER A 101 10.87 -11.46 2.61
CA SER A 101 10.63 -10.65 3.81
C SER A 101 9.41 -9.73 3.73
N LYS A 102 8.98 -9.21 4.88
CA LYS A 102 7.95 -8.15 4.97
C LYS A 102 8.26 -7.05 3.96
N ARG A 103 7.27 -6.73 3.12
CA ARG A 103 7.38 -5.67 2.10
C ARG A 103 6.14 -4.81 2.06
N GLU A 104 6.37 -3.53 1.85
CA GLU A 104 5.36 -2.52 1.59
C GLU A 104 5.66 -1.86 0.25
N HIS A 105 4.65 -1.70 -0.59
CA HIS A 105 4.78 -1.05 -1.88
C HIS A 105 3.66 -0.02 -2.09
N PHE A 106 4.06 1.19 -2.42
CA PHE A 106 3.19 2.33 -2.67
C PHE A 106 3.26 2.71 -4.14
N VAL A 107 2.10 2.98 -4.73
CA VAL A 107 2.00 3.77 -5.96
C VAL A 107 1.08 4.93 -5.71
N ILE A 108 1.59 6.14 -5.93
CA ILE A 108 0.82 7.38 -5.80
C ILE A 108 0.65 7.97 -7.18
N ASN A 109 -0.58 8.21 -7.59
CA ASN A 109 -0.86 8.83 -8.88
C ASN A 109 -0.98 10.35 -8.74
N GLN A 110 -0.14 11.09 -9.45
CA GLN A 110 -0.15 12.54 -9.50
C GLN A 110 -0.09 13.00 -10.95
N ASN A 111 -1.13 13.72 -11.39
CA ASN A 111 -1.20 14.31 -12.73
C ASN A 111 -0.90 13.30 -13.85
N GLY A 112 -1.43 12.08 -13.74
CA GLY A 112 -1.21 10.99 -14.72
C GLY A 112 0.13 10.26 -14.58
N LYS A 113 0.96 10.61 -13.58
CA LYS A 113 2.23 9.95 -13.29
C LYS A 113 2.13 9.07 -12.05
N SER A 114 2.56 7.82 -12.19
CA SER A 114 2.65 6.85 -11.07
C SER A 114 4.02 6.93 -10.38
N HIS A 115 4.03 7.36 -9.12
CA HIS A 115 5.22 7.40 -8.27
C HIS A 115 5.30 6.12 -7.44
N ASN A 116 6.30 5.29 -7.74
CA ASN A 116 6.50 3.99 -7.09
C ASN A 116 7.51 4.12 -5.94
N CYS A 117 7.20 3.49 -4.80
CA CYS A 117 8.05 3.50 -3.63
C CYS A 117 7.86 2.20 -2.84
N SER A 118 8.95 1.54 -2.47
CA SER A 118 8.93 0.36 -1.59
C SER A 118 9.52 0.68 -0.22
N ILE A 119 8.98 0.06 0.83
CA ILE A 119 9.57 0.04 2.17
C ILE A 119 9.77 -1.42 2.58
N GLY A 120 11.03 -1.80 2.77
CA GLY A 120 11.44 -3.16 3.14
C GLY A 120 11.79 -3.27 4.63
N ILE A 121 12.77 -4.13 4.93
CA ILE A 121 13.28 -4.29 6.30
C ILE A 121 14.12 -3.08 6.68
N LEU A 122 13.75 -2.46 7.80
CA LEU A 122 14.45 -1.34 8.42
C LEU A 122 15.03 -1.79 9.76
N THR A 123 16.34 -1.71 9.88
CA THR A 123 17.09 -1.94 11.13
C THR A 123 17.22 -0.66 11.95
N LYS A 124 17.10 0.50 11.29
CA LYS A 124 17.15 1.82 11.89
C LYS A 124 15.89 2.60 11.55
N LYS A 125 15.54 3.56 12.40
CA LYS A 125 14.48 4.51 12.10
C LYS A 125 14.90 5.36 10.89
N ILE A 126 14.09 5.35 9.83
CA ILE A 126 14.31 6.26 8.70
C ILE A 126 14.09 7.70 9.16
N VAL A 127 14.98 8.59 8.73
CA VAL A 127 14.83 10.03 8.85
C VAL A 127 14.40 10.55 7.49
N ALA A 128 13.26 11.25 7.44
CA ALA A 128 12.81 11.88 6.21
C ALA A 128 13.75 13.03 5.83
N GLU A 129 14.22 13.01 4.59
CA GLU A 129 15.11 14.02 4.01
C GLU A 129 14.34 15.19 3.40
N ASN A 130 13.05 14.98 3.09
CA ASN A 130 12.18 15.99 2.49
C ASN A 130 10.72 15.85 2.96
N GLU A 131 9.86 16.78 2.55
CA GLU A 131 8.45 16.82 2.99
C GLU A 131 7.61 15.67 2.42
N SER A 132 7.89 15.22 1.19
CA SER A 132 7.20 14.05 0.60
C SER A 132 7.47 12.79 1.41
N GLU A 133 8.72 12.59 1.85
CA GLU A 133 9.08 11.48 2.71
C GLU A 133 8.40 11.55 4.09
N LYS A 134 8.34 12.75 4.70
CA LYS A 134 7.60 12.92 5.97
C LYS A 134 6.14 12.52 5.82
N LEU A 135 5.48 12.99 4.77
CA LEU A 135 4.08 12.67 4.50
C LEU A 135 3.89 11.19 4.19
N LEU A 136 4.79 10.58 3.42
CA LEU A 136 4.76 9.14 3.15
C LEU A 136 4.89 8.31 4.44
N PHE A 137 5.85 8.61 5.31
CA PHE A 137 6.03 7.85 6.56
C PHE A 137 4.87 8.04 7.55
N LEU A 138 4.25 9.23 7.55
CA LEU A 138 3.00 9.44 8.28
C LEU A 138 1.86 8.62 7.68
N LEU A 139 1.73 8.60 6.35
CA LEU A 139 0.72 7.84 5.64
C LEU A 139 0.89 6.33 5.87
N GLN A 140 2.12 5.82 5.80
CA GLN A 140 2.48 4.44 6.13
C GLN A 140 1.98 4.07 7.52
N LYS A 141 2.28 4.90 8.53
CA LYS A 141 1.88 4.63 9.91
C LYS A 141 0.37 4.58 10.10
N GLU A 142 -0.38 5.44 9.42
CA GLU A 142 -1.85 5.41 9.49
C GLU A 142 -2.44 4.25 8.70
N LEU A 143 -1.86 3.86 7.56
CA LEU A 143 -2.23 2.66 6.81
C LEU A 143 -1.96 1.39 7.60
N GLU A 144 -0.83 1.31 8.31
CA GLU A 144 -0.51 0.19 9.20
C GLU A 144 -1.56 0.03 10.30
N LYS A 145 -1.96 1.12 10.97
CA LYS A 145 -3.04 1.06 11.97
C LYS A 145 -4.36 0.57 11.36
N TRP A 146 -4.74 1.15 10.23
CA TRP A 146 -6.00 0.80 9.57
C TRP A 146 -6.00 -0.65 9.09
N ARG A 147 -4.87 -1.15 8.61
CA ARG A 147 -4.66 -2.56 8.28
C ARG A 147 -4.92 -3.47 9.48
N GLU A 148 -4.36 -3.15 10.66
CA GLU A 148 -4.62 -3.94 11.88
C GLU A 148 -6.11 -3.90 12.29
N GLU A 149 -6.79 -2.77 12.09
CA GLU A 149 -8.24 -2.66 12.31
C GLU A 149 -9.03 -3.57 11.35
N ILE A 150 -8.66 -3.59 10.05
CA ILE A 150 -9.25 -4.48 9.05
C ILE A 150 -9.06 -5.94 9.46
N TYR A 151 -7.86 -6.33 9.90
CA TYR A 151 -7.60 -7.70 10.37
C TYR A 151 -8.49 -8.09 11.54
N CYS A 152 -8.72 -7.17 12.49
CA CYS A 152 -9.63 -7.41 13.60
C CYS A 152 -11.08 -7.61 13.12
N ILE A 153 -11.56 -6.78 12.19
CA ILE A 153 -12.91 -6.89 11.61
C ILE A 153 -13.09 -8.23 10.88
N CYS A 154 -12.07 -8.65 10.13
CA CYS A 154 -12.07 -9.90 9.37
C CYS A 154 -11.78 -11.13 10.22
N ASN A 155 -11.53 -10.98 11.52
CA ASN A 155 -11.09 -12.05 12.43
C ASN A 155 -9.81 -12.77 11.95
N ILE A 156 -8.91 -12.03 11.30
CA ILE A 156 -7.58 -12.49 10.90
C ILE A 156 -6.67 -12.25 12.11
N LYS A 157 -6.28 -13.31 12.83
CA LYS A 157 -5.48 -13.22 14.07
C LYS A 157 -4.15 -13.89 14.00
#